data_AF-A0A6G3Z718-F1
#
_entry.id   AF-A0A6G3Z718-F1
#
_cell.length_a   1.000
_cell.length_b   1.000
_cell.length_c   1.000
_cell.angle_alpha   90.00
_cell.angle_beta   90.00
_cell.angle_gamma   90.00
#
_symmetry.space_group_name_H-M   'P 1'
#
loop_
_entity.id
_entity.type
_entity.pdbx_description
1 polymer ?
#
loop_
_entity_poly.entity_id
_entity_poly.type
_entity_poly.pdbx_seq_one_letter_code
_entity_poly.pdbx_strand_id
1 'polypeptide(L)'
;MSIGYLALVLHAHLPFVRHPESDFVLEEEWLFEAITETYVPLITMFEGLKQDGIDFKMTMSMTPPLVSMLRDPLLQDRYDKHLSKLEELIELEVERNIHNGHLRYLAENYAQEF
;
A
#
# COMPACT_ATOMS: atom_id res chain seq x y z
N MET A 1 -29.82 22.70 10.41
CA MET A 1 -29.59 22.89 8.96
C MET A 1 -28.16 22.47 8.67
N SER A 2 -27.94 21.60 7.68
CA SER A 2 -26.59 21.29 7.22
C SER A 2 -26.05 22.46 6.38
N ILE A 3 -24.75 22.71 6.48
CA ILE A 3 -24.03 23.79 5.75
C ILE A 3 -23.80 23.43 4.27
N GLY A 4 -24.05 22.19 3.88
CA GLY A 4 -23.83 21.63 2.57
C GLY A 4 -23.60 20.12 2.65
N TYR A 5 -23.28 19.50 1.51
CA TYR A 5 -22.85 18.10 1.42
C TYR A 5 -21.45 18.04 0.83
N LEU A 6 -20.58 17.20 1.40
CA LEU A 6 -19.26 16.89 0.86
C LEU A 6 -19.29 15.49 0.24
N ALA A 7 -18.76 15.36 -0.96
CA ALA A 7 -18.57 14.08 -1.64
C ALA A 7 -17.10 13.93 -2.04
N LEU A 8 -16.36 13.08 -1.32
CA LEU A 8 -15.01 12.67 -1.69
C LEU A 8 -15.10 11.46 -2.63
N VAL A 9 -14.44 11.55 -3.79
CA VAL A 9 -14.42 10.50 -4.82
C VAL A 9 -12.97 10.17 -5.15
N LEU A 10 -12.54 8.98 -4.76
CA LEU A 10 -11.21 8.44 -5.06
C LEU A 10 -11.27 7.59 -6.32
N HIS A 11 -10.33 7.79 -7.24
CA HIS A 11 -10.20 7.00 -8.46
C HIS A 11 -8.91 6.19 -8.43
N ALA A 12 -9.03 4.88 -8.21
CA ALA A 12 -7.92 3.95 -8.19
C ALA A 12 -7.77 3.27 -9.56
N HIS A 13 -6.63 3.51 -10.19
CA HIS A 13 -6.30 3.00 -11.50
C HIS A 13 -4.81 2.66 -11.60
N LEU A 14 -4.53 1.58 -12.32
CA LEU A 14 -3.21 1.19 -12.77
C LEU A 14 -3.37 0.53 -14.16
N PRO A 15 -2.48 0.78 -15.14
CA PRO A 15 -2.45 -0.03 -16.36
C PRO A 15 -2.19 -1.51 -16.04
N PHE A 16 -2.51 -2.41 -16.97
CA PHE A 16 -2.30 -3.84 -16.77
C PHE A 16 -0.82 -4.19 -16.91
N VAL A 17 -0.16 -4.55 -15.80
CA VAL A 17 1.31 -4.76 -15.71
C VAL A 17 1.71 -6.22 -15.44
N ARG A 18 0.79 -7.18 -15.64
CA ARG A 18 1.07 -8.60 -15.36
C ARG A 18 1.91 -9.24 -16.47
N HIS A 19 3.11 -9.70 -16.13
CA HIS A 19 4.07 -10.28 -17.08
C HIS A 19 4.57 -11.67 -16.61
N PRO A 20 3.82 -12.75 -16.89
CA PRO A 20 4.16 -14.12 -16.46
C PRO A 20 5.41 -14.70 -17.13
N GLU A 21 5.83 -14.15 -18.27
CA GLU A 21 6.99 -14.60 -19.05
C GLU A 21 8.35 -14.16 -18.51
N SER A 22 8.38 -13.18 -17.59
CA SER A 22 9.61 -12.65 -17.00
C SER A 22 9.58 -12.83 -15.48
N ASP A 23 10.72 -13.22 -14.90
CA ASP A 23 10.86 -13.39 -13.46
C ASP A 23 10.93 -12.05 -12.70
N PHE A 24 11.35 -10.99 -13.38
CA PHE A 24 11.42 -9.63 -12.84
C PHE A 24 10.86 -8.62 -13.83
N VAL A 25 10.00 -7.73 -13.33
CA VAL A 25 9.22 -6.78 -14.12
C VAL A 25 9.07 -5.52 -13.28
N LEU A 26 9.69 -4.42 -13.71
CA LEU A 26 9.70 -3.17 -12.94
C LEU A 26 8.29 -2.59 -12.80
N GLU A 27 7.47 -2.75 -13.82
CA GLU A 27 6.09 -2.23 -13.87
C GLU A 27 5.17 -2.89 -12.83
N GLU A 28 5.46 -4.13 -12.40
CA GLU A 28 4.72 -4.79 -11.32
C GLU A 28 4.96 -4.11 -9.97
N GLU A 29 6.11 -3.46 -9.78
CA GLU A 29 6.41 -2.70 -8.54
C GLU A 29 5.42 -1.56 -8.32
N TRP A 30 4.90 -0.93 -9.39
CA TRP A 30 3.87 0.10 -9.25
C TRP A 30 2.59 -0.44 -8.58
N LEU A 31 2.23 -1.70 -8.85
CA LEU A 31 1.10 -2.34 -8.19
C LEU A 31 1.43 -2.59 -6.71
N PHE A 32 2.63 -3.06 -6.42
CA PHE A 32 3.08 -3.38 -5.07
C PHE A 32 3.14 -2.14 -4.19
N GLU A 33 3.76 -1.05 -4.68
CA GLU A 33 3.78 0.26 -4.03
C GLU A 33 2.35 0.77 -3.80
N ALA A 34 1.46 0.67 -4.79
CA ALA A 34 0.07 1.10 -4.62
C ALA A 34 -0.69 0.29 -3.55
N ILE A 35 -0.44 -1.02 -3.44
CA ILE A 35 -1.02 -1.85 -2.38
C ILE A 35 -0.52 -1.38 -1.01
N THR A 36 0.81 -1.34 -0.84
CA THR A 36 1.49 -1.04 0.41
C THR A 36 1.28 0.38 0.89
N GLU A 37 1.41 1.37 0.01
CA GLU A 37 1.48 2.78 0.41
C GLU A 37 0.14 3.52 0.25
N THR A 38 -0.85 2.91 -0.41
CA THR A 38 -2.16 3.55 -0.64
C THR A 38 -3.33 2.68 -0.22
N TYR A 39 -3.50 1.48 -0.79
CA TYR A 39 -4.74 0.73 -0.60
C TYR A 39 -4.87 0.15 0.80
N VAL A 40 -3.82 -0.48 1.33
CA VAL A 40 -3.81 -1.00 2.71
C VAL A 40 -3.93 0.15 3.73
N PRO A 41 -3.16 1.25 3.64
CA PRO A 41 -3.33 2.40 4.54
C PRO A 41 -4.74 3.01 4.51
N LEU A 42 -5.38 3.10 3.35
CA LEU A 42 -6.77 3.56 3.25
C LEU A 42 -7.73 2.62 3.99
N ILE A 43 -7.56 1.30 3.85
CA ILE A 43 -8.37 0.31 4.57
C ILE A 43 -8.19 0.48 6.08
N THR A 44 -6.95 0.53 6.58
CA THR A 44 -6.64 0.71 8.01
C THR A 44 -7.27 2.01 8.55
N MET A 45 -7.17 3.11 7.79
CA MET A 45 -7.78 4.38 8.17
C MET A 45 -9.31 4.29 8.23
N PHE A 46 -9.95 3.65 7.27
CA PHE A 46 -11.40 3.44 7.28
C PHE A 46 -11.86 2.55 8.43
N GLU A 47 -11.09 1.52 8.77
CA GLU A 47 -11.35 0.66 9.93
C GLU A 47 -11.23 1.44 11.24
N GLY A 48 -10.20 2.29 11.38
CA GLY A 48 -10.04 3.19 12.52
C GLY A 48 -11.21 4.17 12.69
N LEU A 49 -11.61 4.85 11.61
CA LEU A 49 -12.79 5.75 11.64
C LEU A 49 -14.07 5.01 12.07
N LYS A 50 -14.25 3.78 11.60
CA LYS A 50 -15.38 2.93 11.98
C LYS A 50 -15.32 2.53 13.46
N GLN A 51 -14.13 2.18 13.96
CA GLN A 51 -13.91 1.83 15.36
C GLN A 51 -14.20 3.01 16.30
N ASP A 52 -13.82 4.22 15.90
CA ASP A 52 -14.07 5.46 16.65
C ASP A 52 -15.52 5.94 16.56
N GLY A 53 -16.39 5.24 15.81
CA GLY A 53 -17.79 5.61 15.64
C GLY A 53 -18.01 6.87 14.80
N ILE A 54 -17.04 7.24 13.96
CA ILE A 54 -17.14 8.40 13.07
C ILE A 54 -18.05 8.06 11.89
N ASP A 55 -19.13 8.83 11.71
CA ASP A 55 -19.99 8.74 10.54
C ASP A 55 -19.34 9.44 9.35
N PHE A 56 -18.61 8.69 8.52
CA PHE A 56 -17.97 9.18 7.31
C PHE A 56 -18.54 8.51 6.05
N LYS A 57 -18.47 9.23 4.93
CA LYS A 57 -18.87 8.74 3.60
C LYS A 57 -17.74 8.95 2.62
N MET A 58 -17.33 7.88 1.95
CA MET A 58 -16.29 7.88 0.92
C MET A 58 -16.81 7.16 -0.32
N THR A 59 -16.55 7.71 -1.50
CA THR A 59 -16.77 7.00 -2.78
C THR A 59 -15.41 6.60 -3.33
N MET A 60 -15.25 5.34 -3.70
CA MET A 60 -14.05 4.86 -4.37
C MET A 60 -14.44 4.12 -5.65
N SER A 61 -13.78 4.46 -6.75
CA SER A 61 -13.86 3.73 -8.02
C SER A 61 -12.57 2.95 -8.22
N MET A 62 -12.67 1.69 -8.63
CA MET A 62 -11.52 0.84 -8.94
C MET A 62 -11.69 0.33 -10.37
N THR A 63 -10.70 0.57 -11.21
CA THR A 63 -10.79 0.16 -12.62
C THR A 63 -10.75 -1.37 -12.78
N PRO A 64 -11.46 -1.96 -13.77
CA PRO A 64 -11.46 -3.41 -13.98
C PRO A 64 -10.06 -4.03 -14.13
N PRO A 65 -9.09 -3.41 -14.84
CA PRO A 65 -7.72 -3.94 -14.91
C PRO A 65 -7.06 -4.03 -13.54
N LEU A 66 -7.17 -2.99 -12.71
CA LEU A 66 -6.63 -2.99 -11.34
C LEU A 66 -7.23 -4.11 -10.50
N VAL A 67 -8.57 -4.23 -10.49
CA VAL A 67 -9.25 -5.28 -9.73
C VAL A 67 -8.85 -6.69 -10.22
N SER A 68 -8.63 -6.86 -11.51
CA SER A 68 -8.14 -8.13 -12.06
C SER A 68 -6.74 -8.48 -11.55
N MET A 69 -5.85 -7.49 -11.46
CA MET A 69 -4.48 -7.69 -10.97
C MET A 69 -4.42 -7.96 -9.47
N LEU A 70 -5.21 -7.22 -8.67
CA LEU A 70 -5.29 -7.43 -7.21
C LEU A 70 -5.78 -8.83 -6.83
N ARG A 71 -6.49 -9.51 -7.74
CA ARG A 71 -7.02 -10.87 -7.55
C ARG A 71 -6.16 -11.95 -8.21
N ASP A 72 -5.09 -11.58 -8.89
CA ASP A 72 -4.26 -12.52 -9.64
C ASP A 72 -3.27 -13.23 -8.70
N PRO A 73 -3.32 -14.58 -8.58
CA PRO A 73 -2.46 -15.30 -7.63
C PRO A 73 -0.95 -15.15 -7.90
N LEU A 74 -0.54 -14.95 -9.17
CA LEU A 74 0.87 -14.75 -9.49
C LEU A 74 1.35 -13.40 -8.94
N LEU A 75 0.55 -12.35 -9.11
CA LEU A 75 0.89 -11.02 -8.60
C LEU A 75 0.83 -10.96 -7.08
N GLN A 76 -0.07 -11.71 -6.44
CA GLN A 76 -0.11 -11.85 -4.97
C GLN A 76 1.16 -12.52 -4.44
N ASP A 77 1.58 -13.65 -5.02
CA ASP A 77 2.84 -14.32 -4.62
C ASP A 77 4.08 -13.44 -4.87
N ARG A 78 4.10 -12.67 -5.96
CA ARG A 78 5.18 -11.71 -6.22
C ARG A 78 5.17 -10.54 -5.25
N TYR A 79 3.99 -10.05 -4.88
CA TYR A 79 3.83 -9.01 -3.87
C TYR A 79 4.37 -9.48 -2.50
N ASP A 80 4.01 -10.69 -2.06
CA ASP A 80 4.50 -11.25 -0.79
C ASP A 80 6.04 -11.32 -0.76
N LYS A 81 6.65 -11.73 -1.88
CA LYS A 81 8.12 -11.75 -2.04
C LYS A 81 8.74 -10.36 -2.05
N HIS A 82 8.07 -9.38 -2.66
CA HIS A 82 8.52 -7.99 -2.67
C HIS A 82 8.46 -7.40 -1.24
N LEU A 83 7.35 -7.62 -0.54
CA LEU A 83 7.15 -7.17 0.85
C LEU A 83 8.20 -7.77 1.79
N SER A 84 8.46 -9.08 1.70
CA SER A 84 9.49 -9.76 2.50
C SER A 84 10.88 -9.14 2.32
N LYS A 85 11.21 -8.69 1.09
CA LYS A 85 12.49 -8.00 0.82
C LYS A 85 12.54 -6.60 1.41
N LEU A 86 11.40 -5.91 1.47
CA LEU A 86 11.31 -4.61 2.13
C LEU A 86 11.49 -4.75 3.64
N GLU A 87 10.87 -5.75 4.25
CA GLU A 87 11.06 -6.09 5.67
C GLU A 87 12.55 -6.38 5.97
N GLU A 88 13.20 -7.23 5.17
CA GLU A 88 14.63 -7.51 5.29
C GLU A 88 15.47 -6.23 5.16
N LEU A 89 15.16 -5.37 4.19
CA LEU A 89 15.85 -4.09 4.00
C LEU A 89 15.69 -3.18 5.22
N ILE A 90 14.51 -3.14 5.83
CA ILE A 90 14.23 -2.33 7.02
C ILE A 90 15.12 -2.80 8.18
N GLU A 91 15.20 -4.11 8.44
CA GLU A 91 16.05 -4.67 9.49
C GLU A 91 17.52 -4.27 9.29
N LEU A 92 18.01 -4.41 8.06
CA LEU A 92 19.38 -4.04 7.70
C LEU A 92 19.64 -2.54 7.86
N GLU A 93 18.69 -1.69 7.51
CA GLU A 93 18.83 -0.23 7.66
C GLU A 93 18.73 0.23 9.13
N VAL A 94 17.97 -0.47 9.99
CA VAL A 94 18.00 -0.23 11.44
C VAL A 94 19.38 -0.55 12.01
N GLU A 95 19.96 -1.70 11.66
CA GLU A 95 21.30 -2.10 12.13
C GLU A 95 22.39 -1.16 11.60
N ARG A 96 22.39 -0.90 10.29
CA ARG A 96 23.38 -0.06 9.60
C ARG A 96 23.46 1.34 10.19
N ASN A 97 22.32 1.90 10.59
CA ASN A 97 22.22 3.28 11.07
C ASN A 97 22.32 3.40 12.61
N ILE A 98 22.86 2.41 13.33
CA ILE A 98 23.02 2.45 14.79
C ILE A 98 23.72 3.73 15.32
N HIS A 99 24.61 4.33 14.53
CA HIS A 99 25.33 5.56 14.87
C HIS A 99 24.73 6.84 14.27
N ASN A 100 23.67 6.72 13.47
CA ASN A 100 22.93 7.85 12.89
C ASN A 100 21.48 7.85 13.40
N GLY A 101 21.24 8.51 14.53
CA GLY A 101 19.95 8.48 15.20
C GLY A 101 18.77 8.95 14.35
N HIS A 102 18.98 9.89 13.42
CA HIS A 102 17.92 10.37 12.54
C HIS A 102 17.50 9.32 11.50
N LEU A 103 18.48 8.69 10.84
CA LEU A 103 18.17 7.64 9.86
C LEU A 103 17.65 6.36 10.54
N ARG A 104 18.17 6.04 11.72
CA ARG A 104 17.66 4.92 12.50
C ARG A 104 16.22 5.11 12.92
N TYR A 105 15.85 6.31 13.40
CA TYR A 105 14.46 6.63 13.73
C TYR A 105 13.52 6.41 12.54
N LEU A 106 13.93 6.82 11.32
CA LEU A 106 13.14 6.60 10.12
C LEU A 106 12.96 5.11 9.80
N ALA A 107 14.03 4.32 9.88
CA ALA A 107 13.97 2.88 9.64
C ALA A 107 13.11 2.17 10.70
N GLU A 108 13.23 2.55 11.98
CA GLU A 108 12.39 2.03 13.07
C GLU A 108 10.91 2.39 12.89
N ASN A 109 10.61 3.56 12.33
CA ASN A 109 9.23 3.94 12.00
C ASN A 109 8.64 3.03 10.92
N TYR A 110 9.39 2.75 9.85
CA TYR A 110 8.94 1.79 8.85
C TYR A 110 8.78 0.38 9.46
N ALA A 111 9.70 -0.08 10.31
CA ALA A 111 9.59 -1.38 10.98
C ALA A 111 8.33 -1.58 11.85
N GLN A 112 7.67 -0.49 12.25
CA GLN A 112 6.43 -0.54 13.03
C GLN A 112 5.17 -0.53 12.15
N GLU A 113 5.27 0.01 10.94
CA GLU A 113 4.16 0.14 9.99
C GLU A 113 4.04 -1.09 9.07
N PHE A 114 5.14 -1.83 8.89
CA PHE A 114 5.23 -3.06 8.10
C PHE A 114 5.04 -4.32 8.93
#